data_AF-A0A924QKS0-F1
#
_entry.id   AF-A0A924QKS0-F1
#
_cell.length_a   1.000
_cell.length_b   1.000
_cell.length_c   1.000
_cell.angle_alpha   90.00
_cell.angle_beta   90.00
_cell.angle_gamma   90.00
#
_symmetry.space_group_name_H-M   'P 1'
#
loop_
_entity.id
_entity.type
_entity.pdbx_description
1 polymer ?
#
loop_
_entity_poly.entity_id
_entity_poly.type
_entity_poly.pdbx_seq_one_letter_code
_entity_poly.pdbx_strand_id
1 'polypeptide(L)'
;MATLFVANTMQAQSKTDTTTIHTLVVFFDGLRPDYITPEAMPNVYAFSKRGCYAMQHHSVFPTVTRVNASSYATGSYPATHGLMGNTVYFPQVDKKKGLNTGEASELNKVSVATNGHLLTAISLGEILAQAGQKMMVFSSGSTGSTLLQNHTLSGGATINPDMVLPPSFTTELVKEIGPIPANTKTKTAQNVWVTDAIIKYALRLDGPLVSSIWFTEPDHTAHADGIGSATAMASIKVADEQFGRLITELEKRGLTNNFNIIISADHGFVTHIGNTSVAEFLIKEGLKKDKESEDVVVAEGAIYVQ
;
A
#
# COMPACT_ATOMS: atom_id res chain seq x y z
N MET A 1 -57.75 -1.83 -33.90
CA MET A 1 -56.59 -2.72 -33.68
C MET A 1 -55.61 -1.97 -32.80
N ALA A 2 -55.54 -2.33 -31.52
CA ALA A 2 -54.56 -1.80 -30.57
C ALA A 2 -53.71 -2.99 -30.12
N THR A 3 -52.43 -2.99 -30.46
CA THR A 3 -51.48 -4.02 -30.06
C THR A 3 -50.71 -3.51 -28.85
N LEU A 4 -50.95 -4.13 -27.70
CA LEU A 4 -50.21 -3.91 -26.45
C LEU A 4 -48.95 -4.80 -26.50
N PHE A 5 -47.77 -4.20 -26.58
CA PHE A 5 -46.50 -4.92 -26.37
C PHE A 5 -46.16 -4.89 -24.89
N VAL A 6 -46.25 -6.04 -24.22
CA VAL A 6 -45.68 -6.24 -22.88
C VAL A 6 -44.25 -6.74 -23.08
N ALA A 7 -43.29 -5.84 -22.90
CA ALA A 7 -41.88 -6.22 -22.79
C ALA A 7 -41.63 -6.69 -21.35
N ASN A 8 -41.61 -8.00 -21.12
CA ASN A 8 -41.09 -8.55 -19.87
C ASN A 8 -39.57 -8.37 -19.85
N THR A 9 -39.12 -7.40 -19.07
CA THR A 9 -37.72 -7.25 -18.66
C THR A 9 -37.32 -8.43 -17.79
N MET A 10 -36.62 -9.42 -18.35
CA MET A 10 -35.81 -10.33 -17.55
C MET A 10 -34.52 -9.61 -17.17
N GLN A 11 -34.53 -8.89 -16.06
CA GLN A 11 -33.31 -8.63 -15.33
C GLN A 11 -32.79 -9.97 -14.83
N ALA A 12 -31.67 -10.44 -15.40
CA ALA A 12 -30.92 -11.54 -14.83
C ALA A 12 -30.50 -11.13 -13.41
N GLN A 13 -31.19 -11.66 -12.39
CA GLN A 13 -30.68 -11.64 -11.04
C GLN A 13 -29.39 -12.46 -11.05
N SER A 14 -28.26 -11.76 -11.05
CA SER A 14 -26.97 -12.32 -10.67
C SER A 14 -27.15 -12.98 -9.29
N LYS A 15 -27.24 -14.32 -9.24
CA LYS A 15 -27.10 -15.06 -7.99
C LYS A 15 -25.70 -14.74 -7.46
N THR A 16 -25.62 -13.93 -6.43
CA THR A 16 -24.37 -13.66 -5.72
C THR A 16 -23.84 -15.00 -5.23
N ASP A 17 -22.69 -15.42 -5.75
CA ASP A 17 -22.07 -16.68 -5.37
C ASP A 17 -21.55 -16.59 -3.94
N THR A 18 -22.31 -17.13 -2.99
CA THR A 18 -21.96 -17.13 -1.57
C THR A 18 -20.79 -18.07 -1.25
N THR A 19 -20.26 -18.80 -2.23
CA THR A 19 -19.14 -19.73 -2.05
C THR A 19 -17.77 -19.12 -2.34
N THR A 20 -17.72 -17.94 -2.96
CA THR A 20 -16.45 -17.24 -3.21
C THR A 20 -15.83 -16.77 -1.90
N ILE A 21 -14.54 -17.06 -1.72
CA ILE A 21 -13.74 -16.57 -0.60
C ILE A 21 -12.84 -15.45 -1.13
N HIS A 22 -13.03 -14.25 -0.58
CA HIS A 22 -12.24 -13.07 -0.85
C HIS A 22 -10.99 -13.04 0.05
N THR A 23 -9.98 -12.27 -0.32
CA THR A 23 -8.78 -12.09 0.50
C THR A 23 -8.60 -10.61 0.85
N LEU A 24 -8.52 -10.33 2.15
CA LEU A 24 -8.17 -9.03 2.70
C LEU A 24 -6.75 -9.09 3.27
N VAL A 25 -5.85 -8.27 2.73
CA VAL A 25 -4.49 -8.11 3.27
C VAL A 25 -4.40 -6.78 4.01
N VAL A 26 -4.03 -6.83 5.29
CA VAL A 26 -3.93 -5.65 6.17
C VAL A 26 -2.46 -5.41 6.47
N PHE A 27 -1.94 -4.27 6.06
CA PHE A 27 -0.59 -3.83 6.34
C PHE A 27 -0.55 -2.77 7.42
N PHE A 28 0.38 -2.93 8.35
CA PHE A 28 0.81 -1.90 9.29
C PHE A 28 2.27 -1.56 8.98
N ASP A 29 2.50 -0.39 8.38
CA ASP A 29 3.81 0.07 7.91
C ASP A 29 4.79 0.17 9.08
N GLY A 30 5.94 -0.49 8.97
CA GLY A 30 6.95 -0.46 10.02
C GLY A 30 6.55 -1.16 11.33
N LEU A 31 5.48 -1.96 11.34
CA LEU A 31 5.03 -2.61 12.57
C LEU A 31 6.01 -3.71 13.01
N ARG A 32 6.68 -3.46 14.13
CA ARG A 32 7.47 -4.47 14.81
C ARG A 32 6.57 -5.50 15.51
N PRO A 33 6.91 -6.81 15.47
CA PRO A 33 6.13 -7.85 16.14
C PRO A 33 5.92 -7.63 17.65
N ASP A 34 6.86 -6.98 18.33
CA ASP A 34 6.79 -6.73 19.78
C ASP A 34 5.77 -5.65 20.19
N TYR A 35 5.19 -4.91 19.23
CA TYR A 35 4.06 -4.01 19.49
C TYR A 35 2.71 -4.71 19.56
N ILE A 36 2.62 -5.97 19.14
CA ILE A 36 1.36 -6.73 19.16
C ILE A 36 1.14 -7.31 20.56
N THR A 37 0.60 -6.48 21.46
CA THR A 37 0.25 -6.84 22.85
C THR A 37 -1.23 -6.58 23.14
N PRO A 38 -1.81 -7.17 24.20
CA PRO A 38 -3.18 -6.86 24.63
C PRO A 38 -3.44 -5.38 24.89
N GLU A 39 -2.43 -4.61 25.29
CA GLU A 39 -2.55 -3.21 25.70
C GLU A 39 -2.35 -2.24 24.53
N ALA A 40 -1.47 -2.58 23.59
CA ALA A 40 -1.12 -1.72 22.46
C ALA A 40 -1.98 -2.00 21.22
N MET A 41 -2.27 -3.27 20.95
CA MET A 41 -3.03 -3.71 19.77
C MET A 41 -4.02 -4.83 20.13
N PRO A 42 -5.03 -4.56 20.99
CA PRO A 42 -5.96 -5.58 21.47
C PRO A 42 -6.68 -6.34 20.35
N ASN A 43 -7.04 -5.68 19.23
CA ASN A 43 -7.78 -6.32 18.15
C ASN A 43 -6.90 -7.27 17.34
N VAL A 44 -5.72 -6.82 16.91
CA VAL A 44 -4.74 -7.66 16.20
C VAL A 44 -4.23 -8.77 17.11
N TYR A 45 -3.97 -8.48 18.38
CA TYR A 45 -3.57 -9.50 19.36
C TYR A 45 -4.65 -10.58 19.50
N ALA A 46 -5.91 -10.21 19.70
CA ALA A 46 -7.01 -11.17 19.81
C ALA A 46 -7.18 -11.99 18.52
N PHE A 47 -7.06 -11.36 17.35
CA PHE A 47 -7.10 -12.04 16.05
C PHE A 47 -5.96 -13.07 15.92
N SER A 48 -4.74 -12.71 16.34
CA SER A 48 -3.58 -13.61 16.30
C SER A 48 -3.77 -14.91 17.10
N LYS A 49 -4.61 -14.89 18.15
CA LYS A 49 -4.92 -16.07 18.98
C LYS A 49 -5.90 -17.04 18.32
N ARG A 50 -6.57 -16.62 17.25
CA ARG A 50 -7.60 -17.40 16.54
C ARG A 50 -7.14 -17.90 15.16
N GLY A 51 -5.97 -17.46 14.70
CA GLY A 51 -5.44 -17.76 13.37
C GLY A 51 -4.07 -18.45 13.40
N CYS A 52 -3.40 -18.42 12.26
CA CYS A 52 -2.00 -18.85 12.13
C CYS A 52 -1.08 -17.64 12.33
N TYR A 53 0.04 -17.84 13.03
CA TYR A 53 1.06 -16.82 13.24
C TYR A 53 2.43 -17.34 12.78
N ALA A 54 3.05 -16.65 11.83
CA ALA A 54 4.34 -17.04 11.28
C ALA A 54 5.49 -16.57 12.18
N MET A 55 6.19 -17.50 12.83
CA MET A 55 7.25 -17.20 13.80
C MET A 55 8.58 -16.75 13.17
N GLN A 56 8.78 -17.01 11.88
CA GLN A 56 10.04 -16.74 11.15
C GLN A 56 9.76 -16.01 9.83
N HIS A 57 9.04 -14.89 9.92
CA HIS A 57 8.80 -14.00 8.78
C HIS A 57 9.86 -12.89 8.76
N HIS A 58 10.28 -12.49 7.57
CA HIS A 58 11.27 -11.43 7.36
C HIS A 58 10.88 -10.61 6.14
N SER A 59 11.18 -9.31 6.19
CA SER A 59 11.12 -8.44 5.02
C SER A 59 12.20 -8.81 4.00
N VAL A 60 12.00 -8.41 2.75
CA VAL A 60 13.06 -8.52 1.75
C VAL A 60 14.14 -7.46 1.97
N PHE A 61 15.35 -7.72 1.50
CA PHE A 61 16.44 -6.74 1.51
C PHE A 61 16.47 -5.91 0.21
N PRO A 62 16.64 -4.58 0.27
CA PRO A 62 16.74 -3.77 1.49
C PRO A 62 15.37 -3.59 2.16
N THR A 63 15.39 -3.47 3.49
CA THR A 63 14.18 -3.47 4.34
C THR A 63 13.50 -2.10 4.35
N VAL A 64 13.03 -1.67 3.18
CA VAL A 64 12.36 -0.38 2.98
C VAL A 64 11.01 -0.57 2.27
N THR A 65 10.09 0.36 2.51
CA THR A 65 8.69 0.27 2.06
C THR A 65 8.53 0.02 0.58
N ARG A 66 9.21 0.76 -0.32
CA ARG A 66 8.91 0.65 -1.77
C ARG A 66 9.40 -0.67 -2.37
N VAL A 67 10.46 -1.22 -1.79
CA VAL A 67 10.97 -2.54 -2.12
C VAL A 67 9.99 -3.61 -1.67
N ASN A 68 9.56 -3.58 -0.40
CA ASN A 68 8.65 -4.59 0.15
C ASN A 68 7.22 -4.50 -0.45
N ALA A 69 6.73 -3.30 -0.75
CA ALA A 69 5.47 -3.12 -1.47
C ALA A 69 5.52 -3.76 -2.87
N SER A 70 6.65 -3.63 -3.57
CA SER A 70 6.87 -4.27 -4.88
C SER A 70 7.01 -5.79 -4.76
N SER A 71 7.71 -6.28 -3.73
CA SER A 71 7.82 -7.71 -3.46
C SER A 71 6.47 -8.34 -3.10
N TYR A 72 5.64 -7.66 -2.31
CA TYR A 72 4.27 -8.08 -2.06
C TYR A 72 3.46 -8.12 -3.36
N ALA A 73 3.54 -7.05 -4.15
CA ALA A 73 2.80 -6.95 -5.40
C ALA A 73 3.17 -8.06 -6.39
N THR A 74 4.38 -8.62 -6.33
CA THR A 74 4.91 -9.55 -7.37
C THR A 74 5.27 -10.94 -6.85
N GLY A 75 5.23 -11.17 -5.54
CA GLY A 75 5.75 -12.39 -4.91
C GLY A 75 7.24 -12.64 -5.14
N SER A 76 8.00 -11.61 -5.53
CA SER A 76 9.38 -11.75 -6.01
C SER A 76 10.37 -10.88 -5.22
N TYR A 77 11.66 -11.19 -5.29
CA TYR A 77 12.72 -10.38 -4.68
C TYR A 77 13.09 -9.16 -5.55
N PRO A 78 13.82 -8.17 -5.00
CA PRO A 78 14.13 -6.92 -5.71
C PRO A 78 14.91 -7.08 -7.02
N ALA A 79 15.81 -8.07 -7.08
CA ALA A 79 16.48 -8.46 -8.31
C ALA A 79 15.53 -8.86 -9.45
N THR A 80 14.32 -9.32 -9.11
CA THR A 80 13.33 -9.81 -10.07
C THR A 80 12.30 -8.74 -10.42
N HIS A 81 11.84 -7.92 -9.47
CA HIS A 81 10.85 -6.87 -9.74
C HIS A 81 11.46 -5.50 -10.10
N GLY A 82 12.78 -5.33 -9.96
CA GLY A 82 13.53 -4.18 -10.50
C GLY A 82 13.52 -2.91 -9.64
N LEU A 83 12.75 -2.88 -8.55
CA LEU A 83 12.67 -1.75 -7.61
C LEU A 83 13.57 -2.02 -6.41
N MET A 84 14.69 -1.31 -6.34
CA MET A 84 15.81 -1.62 -5.43
C MET A 84 15.95 -0.71 -4.20
N GLY A 85 15.12 0.33 -4.06
CA GLY A 85 15.20 1.27 -2.93
C GLY A 85 14.04 2.27 -2.93
N ASN A 86 13.98 3.12 -1.90
CA ASN A 86 13.04 4.25 -1.90
C ASN A 86 13.51 5.37 -2.84
N THR A 87 14.80 5.41 -3.18
CA THR A 87 15.34 6.25 -4.26
C THR A 87 16.01 5.39 -5.32
N VAL A 88 15.59 5.54 -6.59
CA VAL A 88 16.10 4.74 -7.72
C VAL A 88 16.61 5.62 -8.84
N TYR A 89 17.69 5.22 -9.52
CA TYR A 89 18.25 6.00 -10.62
C TYR A 89 17.84 5.43 -11.97
N PHE A 90 17.14 6.24 -12.77
CA PHE A 90 16.79 5.94 -14.14
C PHE A 90 17.30 7.08 -15.04
N PRO A 91 18.47 6.93 -15.71
CA PRO A 91 19.08 8.00 -16.50
C PRO A 91 18.22 8.44 -17.69
N GLN A 92 17.26 7.61 -18.11
CA GLN A 92 16.28 7.95 -19.14
C GLN A 92 15.22 8.94 -18.64
N VAL A 93 15.02 9.04 -17.32
CA VAL A 93 14.07 9.96 -16.67
C VAL A 93 14.79 11.20 -16.17
N ASP A 94 15.87 11.01 -15.40
CA ASP A 94 16.71 12.09 -14.89
C ASP A 94 18.16 11.59 -14.80
N LYS A 95 19.08 12.29 -15.48
CA LYS A 95 20.49 11.91 -15.53
C LYS A 95 21.27 12.34 -14.28
N LYS A 96 20.75 13.28 -13.49
CA LYS A 96 21.48 13.99 -12.43
C LYS A 96 21.20 13.45 -11.03
N LYS A 97 20.03 12.85 -10.81
CA LYS A 97 19.60 12.43 -9.49
C LYS A 97 18.75 11.16 -9.51
N GLY A 98 18.70 10.50 -8.35
CA GLY A 98 17.71 9.46 -8.10
C GLY A 98 16.29 10.03 -7.97
N LEU A 99 15.31 9.19 -8.30
CA LEU A 99 13.89 9.47 -8.27
C LEU A 99 13.29 9.00 -6.94
N ASN A 100 12.41 9.80 -6.35
CA ASN A 100 11.71 9.44 -5.11
C ASN A 100 10.52 8.51 -5.43
N THR A 101 10.69 7.22 -5.13
CA THR A 101 9.65 6.21 -5.37
C THR A 101 8.46 6.30 -4.41
N GLY A 102 8.51 7.16 -3.39
CA GLY A 102 7.36 7.50 -2.57
C GLY A 102 6.29 8.30 -3.32
N GLU A 103 6.63 8.87 -4.47
CA GLU A 103 5.71 9.65 -5.29
C GLU A 103 5.25 8.86 -6.52
N ALA A 104 3.94 8.65 -6.66
CA ALA A 104 3.36 8.01 -7.83
C ALA A 104 3.70 8.76 -9.14
N SER A 105 3.86 10.08 -9.07
CA SER A 105 4.24 10.90 -10.22
C SER A 105 5.65 10.57 -10.75
N GLU A 106 6.60 10.25 -9.87
CA GLU A 106 7.95 9.82 -10.24
C GLU A 106 7.94 8.39 -10.81
N LEU A 107 7.19 7.48 -10.18
CA LEU A 107 7.01 6.12 -10.68
C LEU A 107 6.34 6.10 -12.06
N ASN A 108 5.38 6.99 -12.32
CA ASN A 108 4.76 7.10 -13.64
C ASN A 108 5.77 7.54 -14.71
N LYS A 109 6.75 8.38 -14.38
CA LYS A 109 7.84 8.72 -15.32
C LYS A 109 8.71 7.51 -15.65
N VAL A 110 9.02 6.67 -14.64
CA VAL A 110 9.73 5.40 -14.85
C VAL A 110 8.91 4.48 -15.76
N SER A 111 7.60 4.33 -15.50
CA SER A 111 6.71 3.54 -16.35
C SER A 111 6.71 4.03 -17.80
N VAL A 112 6.60 5.35 -18.04
CA VAL A 112 6.68 5.94 -19.38
C VAL A 112 8.03 5.64 -20.04
N ALA A 113 9.15 5.84 -19.33
CA ALA A 113 10.50 5.59 -19.86
C ALA A 113 10.77 4.11 -20.17
N THR A 114 10.04 3.20 -19.53
CA THR A 114 10.17 1.74 -19.68
C THR A 114 9.03 1.12 -20.51
N ASN A 115 8.29 1.93 -21.28
CA ASN A 115 7.17 1.47 -22.12
C ASN A 115 6.09 0.71 -21.33
N GLY A 116 5.73 1.20 -20.15
CA GLY A 116 4.70 0.62 -19.28
C GLY A 116 5.22 -0.42 -18.27
N HIS A 117 6.50 -0.81 -18.33
CA HIS A 117 7.08 -1.85 -17.48
C HIS A 117 7.67 -1.25 -16.19
N LEU A 118 6.80 -0.71 -15.33
CA LEU A 118 7.22 -0.15 -14.03
C LEU A 118 7.93 -1.21 -13.16
N LEU A 119 7.37 -2.42 -13.13
CA LEU A 119 7.97 -3.59 -12.50
C LEU A 119 8.36 -4.59 -13.61
N THR A 120 9.50 -5.26 -13.43
CA THR A 120 9.96 -6.29 -14.38
C THR A 120 9.30 -7.66 -14.15
N ALA A 121 8.57 -7.81 -13.06
CA ALA A 121 7.82 -9.01 -12.71
C ALA A 121 6.32 -8.74 -12.80
N ILE A 122 5.55 -9.75 -13.21
CA ILE A 122 4.09 -9.67 -13.24
C ILE A 122 3.55 -9.51 -11.81
N SER A 123 2.63 -8.56 -11.62
CA SER A 123 2.00 -8.31 -10.34
C SER A 123 0.78 -9.20 -10.09
N LEU A 124 0.42 -9.37 -8.82
CA LEU A 124 -0.79 -10.04 -8.36
C LEU A 124 -2.04 -9.40 -8.98
N GLY A 125 -2.07 -8.07 -9.09
CA GLY A 125 -3.13 -7.35 -9.79
C GLY A 125 -3.27 -7.86 -11.23
N GLU A 126 -2.17 -7.91 -11.98
CA GLU A 126 -2.19 -8.36 -13.38
C GLU A 126 -2.60 -9.83 -13.50
N ILE A 127 -2.13 -10.70 -12.61
CA ILE A 127 -2.55 -12.11 -12.54
C ILE A 127 -4.07 -12.20 -12.32
N LEU A 128 -4.61 -11.40 -11.40
CA LEU A 128 -6.05 -11.35 -11.13
C LEU A 128 -6.83 -10.85 -12.35
N ALA A 129 -6.37 -9.79 -13.01
CA ALA A 129 -7.01 -9.28 -14.22
C ALA A 129 -7.05 -10.33 -15.35
N GLN A 130 -5.97 -11.09 -15.54
CA GLN A 130 -5.92 -12.19 -16.52
C GLN A 130 -6.94 -13.29 -16.19
N ALA A 131 -7.23 -13.51 -14.91
CA ALA A 131 -8.26 -14.42 -14.44
C ALA A 131 -9.69 -13.82 -14.43
N GLY A 132 -9.87 -12.59 -14.94
CA GLY A 132 -11.16 -11.87 -14.91
C GLY A 132 -11.56 -11.37 -13.52
N GLN A 133 -10.61 -11.36 -12.59
CA GLN A 133 -10.77 -10.91 -11.20
C GLN A 133 -10.20 -9.50 -11.01
N LYS A 134 -10.53 -8.89 -9.87
CA LYS A 134 -10.15 -7.50 -9.56
C LYS A 134 -9.44 -7.43 -8.23
N MET A 135 -8.51 -6.48 -8.13
CA MET A 135 -7.86 -6.07 -6.88
C MET A 135 -8.18 -4.61 -6.57
N MET A 136 -8.50 -4.30 -5.32
CA MET A 136 -8.57 -2.90 -4.84
C MET A 136 -7.52 -2.62 -3.78
N VAL A 137 -6.92 -1.43 -3.81
CA VAL A 137 -5.90 -0.99 -2.86
C VAL A 137 -6.43 0.21 -2.09
N PHE A 138 -6.32 0.16 -0.77
CA PHE A 138 -6.68 1.24 0.14
C PHE A 138 -5.44 1.59 0.97
N SER A 139 -5.07 2.85 1.08
CA SER A 139 -3.80 3.20 1.75
C SER A 139 -3.81 4.61 2.28
N SER A 140 -3.32 4.79 3.50
CA SER A 140 -2.98 6.09 4.07
C SER A 140 -1.50 6.45 3.90
N GLY A 141 -0.70 5.56 3.31
CA GLY A 141 0.73 5.74 3.06
C GLY A 141 1.02 6.62 1.85
N SER A 142 2.27 6.58 1.39
CA SER A 142 2.71 7.34 0.23
C SER A 142 1.94 6.96 -1.05
N THR A 143 1.79 7.90 -1.99
CA THR A 143 1.14 7.61 -3.28
C THR A 143 1.91 6.54 -4.07
N GLY A 144 3.25 6.52 -3.96
CA GLY A 144 4.11 5.56 -4.63
C GLY A 144 3.97 4.14 -4.10
N SER A 145 4.03 3.92 -2.78
CA SER A 145 3.80 2.58 -2.20
C SER A 145 2.39 2.06 -2.49
N THR A 146 1.42 2.97 -2.56
CA THR A 146 0.04 2.63 -2.94
C THR A 146 -0.04 2.20 -4.41
N LEU A 147 0.58 2.96 -5.32
CA LEU A 147 0.59 2.63 -6.75
C LEU A 147 1.23 1.26 -7.00
N LEU A 148 2.36 0.96 -6.35
CA LEU A 148 3.11 -0.29 -6.56
C LEU A 148 2.29 -1.56 -6.26
N GLN A 149 1.36 -1.50 -5.30
CA GLN A 149 0.51 -2.66 -4.96
C GLN A 149 -0.41 -3.11 -6.09
N ASN A 150 -0.84 -2.20 -6.96
CA ASN A 150 -1.70 -2.50 -8.12
C ASN A 150 -1.50 -1.45 -9.23
N HIS A 151 -0.29 -1.39 -9.78
CA HIS A 151 0.15 -0.29 -10.66
C HIS A 151 -0.58 -0.22 -12.01
N THR A 152 -1.18 -1.32 -12.46
CA THR A 152 -1.99 -1.39 -13.67
C THR A 152 -3.49 -1.20 -13.41
N LEU A 153 -3.90 -1.01 -12.14
CA LEU A 153 -5.27 -1.02 -11.61
C LEU A 153 -6.04 -2.34 -11.79
N SER A 154 -5.74 -3.11 -12.85
CA SER A 154 -6.24 -4.48 -13.04
C SER A 154 -7.77 -4.58 -12.93
N GLY A 155 -8.48 -3.61 -13.51
CA GLY A 155 -9.94 -3.52 -13.48
C GLY A 155 -10.57 -3.15 -12.12
N GLY A 156 -9.74 -2.90 -11.11
CA GLY A 156 -10.14 -2.41 -9.79
C GLY A 156 -9.87 -0.91 -9.61
N ALA A 157 -9.54 -0.53 -8.37
CA ALA A 157 -9.33 0.87 -8.00
C ALA A 157 -8.30 1.00 -6.87
N THR A 158 -7.69 2.17 -6.81
CA THR A 158 -6.76 2.57 -5.75
C THR A 158 -7.32 3.79 -5.03
N ILE A 159 -7.43 3.70 -3.71
CA ILE A 159 -7.93 4.75 -2.84
C ILE A 159 -6.82 5.15 -1.88
N ASN A 160 -6.27 6.33 -2.10
CA ASN A 160 -5.37 7.02 -1.21
C ASN A 160 -5.82 8.48 -1.08
N PRO A 161 -5.75 9.10 0.11
CA PRO A 161 -6.14 10.51 0.30
C PRO A 161 -5.50 11.48 -0.70
N ASP A 162 -4.26 11.21 -1.12
CA ASP A 162 -3.52 12.03 -2.07
C ASP A 162 -3.60 11.50 -3.52
N MET A 163 -4.22 10.33 -3.75
CA MET A 163 -4.32 9.69 -5.06
C MET A 163 -5.49 8.68 -5.14
N VAL A 164 -6.57 9.05 -5.85
CA VAL A 164 -7.66 8.14 -6.21
C VAL A 164 -7.57 7.76 -7.68
N LEU A 165 -7.53 6.46 -7.97
CA LEU A 165 -7.48 5.91 -9.32
C LEU A 165 -8.60 4.87 -9.52
N PRO A 166 -9.35 4.90 -10.65
CA PRO A 166 -9.32 5.95 -11.66
C PRO A 166 -9.83 7.29 -11.09
N PRO A 167 -9.35 8.45 -11.57
CA PRO A 167 -9.75 9.76 -11.03
C PRO A 167 -11.27 10.02 -11.05
N SER A 168 -11.97 9.41 -12.01
CA SER A 168 -13.44 9.48 -12.13
C SER A 168 -14.18 8.94 -10.91
N PHE A 169 -13.53 8.09 -10.10
CA PHE A 169 -14.14 7.51 -8.90
C PHE A 169 -14.18 8.48 -7.71
N THR A 170 -13.39 9.56 -7.74
CA THR A 170 -13.24 10.50 -6.61
C THR A 170 -14.56 11.16 -6.19
N THR A 171 -15.37 11.61 -7.15
CA THR A 171 -16.62 12.33 -6.84
C THR A 171 -17.63 11.42 -6.15
N GLU A 172 -17.77 10.18 -6.63
CA GLU A 172 -18.66 9.20 -5.99
C GLU A 172 -18.15 8.81 -4.61
N LEU A 173 -16.85 8.55 -4.49
CA LEU A 173 -16.20 8.21 -3.23
C LEU A 173 -16.48 9.29 -2.16
N VAL A 174 -16.17 10.56 -2.45
CA VAL A 174 -16.37 11.67 -1.50
C VAL A 174 -17.85 11.85 -1.13
N LYS A 175 -18.76 11.61 -2.07
CA LYS A 175 -20.21 11.66 -1.80
C LYS A 175 -20.64 10.57 -0.81
N GLU A 176 -20.09 9.35 -0.93
CA GLU A 176 -20.53 8.18 -0.16
C GLU A 176 -19.86 8.06 1.21
N ILE A 177 -18.59 8.44 1.34
CA ILE A 177 -17.82 8.29 2.60
C ILE A 177 -17.37 9.61 3.22
N GLY A 178 -17.70 10.74 2.60
CA GLY A 178 -17.33 12.07 3.08
C GLY A 178 -16.00 12.59 2.52
N PRO A 179 -15.66 13.85 2.85
CA PRO A 179 -14.50 14.55 2.30
C PRO A 179 -13.18 13.87 2.68
N ILE A 180 -12.20 13.97 1.77
CA ILE A 180 -10.83 13.52 2.03
C ILE A 180 -10.26 14.35 3.19
N PRO A 181 -9.77 13.71 4.27
CA PRO A 181 -9.22 14.43 5.41
C PRO A 181 -7.88 15.11 5.05
N ALA A 182 -7.63 16.25 5.68
CA ALA A 182 -6.39 16.99 5.51
C ALA A 182 -5.17 16.19 6.00
N ASN A 183 -4.01 16.47 5.40
CA ASN A 183 -2.76 15.87 5.85
C ASN A 183 -2.29 16.49 7.17
N THR A 184 -2.17 15.68 8.22
CA THR A 184 -1.70 16.11 9.54
C THR A 184 -0.53 15.25 10.00
N LYS A 185 0.13 15.66 11.10
CA LYS A 185 1.29 14.96 11.66
C LYS A 185 1.01 13.49 11.99
N THR A 186 -0.20 13.18 12.45
CA THR A 186 -0.65 11.79 12.64
C THR A 186 -1.58 11.41 11.51
N LYS A 187 -1.48 10.20 11.00
CA LYS A 187 -2.30 9.77 9.87
C LYS A 187 -3.65 9.18 10.32
N THR A 188 -4.09 9.53 11.53
CA THR A 188 -5.32 9.06 12.17
C THR A 188 -6.56 9.30 11.32
N ALA A 189 -6.80 10.53 10.88
CA ALA A 189 -7.99 10.84 10.08
C ALA A 189 -7.96 10.13 8.72
N GLN A 190 -6.78 10.04 8.09
CA GLN A 190 -6.61 9.25 6.86
C GLN A 190 -6.88 7.76 7.10
N ASN A 191 -6.37 7.16 8.19
CA ASN A 191 -6.61 5.77 8.55
C ASN A 191 -8.10 5.48 8.70
N VAL A 192 -8.85 6.37 9.37
CA VAL A 192 -10.31 6.27 9.50
C VAL A 192 -10.98 6.32 8.13
N TRP A 193 -10.63 7.31 7.31
CA TRP A 193 -11.26 7.51 6.00
C TRP A 193 -10.99 6.36 5.01
N VAL A 194 -9.76 5.83 4.96
CA VAL A 194 -9.47 4.65 4.10
C VAL A 194 -10.13 3.38 4.62
N THR A 195 -10.37 3.29 5.94
CA THR A 195 -11.15 2.21 6.56
C THR A 195 -12.61 2.29 6.15
N ASP A 196 -13.19 3.49 6.12
CA ASP A 196 -14.54 3.72 5.62
C ASP A 196 -14.66 3.31 4.14
N ALA A 197 -13.66 3.67 3.33
CA ALA A 197 -13.60 3.29 1.93
C ALA A 197 -13.60 1.76 1.72
N ILE A 198 -12.74 1.01 2.44
CA ILE A 198 -12.68 -0.45 2.25
C ILE A 198 -13.94 -1.14 2.76
N ILE A 199 -14.50 -0.68 3.89
CA ILE A 199 -15.78 -1.17 4.43
C ILE A 199 -16.90 -0.93 3.42
N LYS A 200 -16.90 0.22 2.75
CA LYS A 200 -17.92 0.58 1.76
C LYS A 200 -17.79 -0.21 0.48
N TYR A 201 -16.59 -0.36 -0.08
CA TYR A 201 -16.41 -0.82 -1.46
C TYR A 201 -15.87 -2.25 -1.60
N ALA A 202 -15.14 -2.77 -0.61
CA ALA A 202 -14.51 -4.08 -0.72
C ALA A 202 -15.15 -5.17 0.13
N LEU A 203 -15.63 -4.85 1.34
CA LEU A 203 -16.19 -5.86 2.27
C LEU A 203 -17.64 -6.25 1.91
N ARG A 204 -17.78 -6.91 0.76
CA ARG A 204 -19.05 -7.34 0.15
C ARG A 204 -18.83 -8.53 -0.80
N LEU A 205 -19.85 -9.38 -0.97
CA LEU A 205 -19.79 -10.60 -1.80
C LEU A 205 -19.60 -10.34 -3.30
N ASP A 206 -20.04 -9.17 -3.78
CA ASP A 206 -19.83 -8.70 -5.15
C ASP A 206 -18.59 -7.78 -5.27
N GLY A 207 -17.76 -7.74 -4.23
CA GLY A 207 -16.52 -6.97 -4.16
C GLY A 207 -15.36 -7.59 -4.95
N PRO A 208 -14.17 -6.95 -4.91
CA PRO A 208 -12.95 -7.50 -5.51
C PRO A 208 -12.54 -8.81 -4.82
N LEU A 209 -11.93 -9.74 -5.58
CA LEU A 209 -11.45 -11.00 -5.02
C LEU A 209 -10.32 -10.78 -4.02
N VAL A 210 -9.47 -9.78 -4.27
CA VAL A 210 -8.37 -9.39 -3.37
C VAL A 210 -8.50 -7.90 -3.05
N SER A 211 -8.33 -7.55 -1.77
CA SER A 211 -8.15 -6.16 -1.35
C SER A 211 -6.97 -6.04 -0.42
N SER A 212 -6.24 -4.93 -0.51
CA SER A 212 -5.27 -4.55 0.51
C SER A 212 -5.67 -3.24 1.18
N ILE A 213 -5.47 -3.15 2.49
CA ILE A 213 -5.47 -1.90 3.24
C ILE A 213 -4.12 -1.70 3.89
N TRP A 214 -3.55 -0.50 3.72
CA TRP A 214 -2.24 -0.14 4.26
C TRP A 214 -2.37 1.03 5.21
N PHE A 215 -2.15 0.78 6.49
CA PHE A 215 -2.02 1.80 7.51
C PHE A 215 -0.56 2.23 7.60
N THR A 216 -0.28 3.50 7.31
CA THR A 216 1.08 4.08 7.35
C THR A 216 1.67 4.23 8.75
N GLU A 217 0.97 3.77 9.78
CA GLU A 217 1.37 3.81 11.18
C GLU A 217 1.76 2.38 11.62
N PRO A 218 2.80 2.20 12.46
CA PRO A 218 3.57 3.23 13.16
C PRO A 218 4.66 3.96 12.37
N ASP A 219 4.98 3.54 11.13
CA ASP A 219 6.16 4.07 10.40
C ASP A 219 6.26 5.60 10.40
N HIS A 220 5.18 6.28 10.01
CA HIS A 220 5.14 7.73 9.90
C HIS A 220 5.49 8.44 11.22
N THR A 221 4.85 8.03 12.31
CA THR A 221 5.05 8.67 13.63
C THR A 221 6.34 8.20 14.31
N ALA A 222 6.77 6.96 14.10
CA ALA A 222 8.04 6.47 14.62
C ALA A 222 9.24 7.15 13.95
N HIS A 223 9.17 7.48 12.66
CA HIS A 223 10.16 8.31 11.99
C HIS A 223 10.18 9.74 12.51
N ALA A 224 9.02 10.33 12.78
CA ALA A 224 8.92 11.72 13.23
C ALA A 224 9.35 11.92 14.69
N ASP A 225 8.87 11.05 15.59
CA ASP A 225 8.96 11.24 17.05
C ASP A 225 9.78 10.15 17.76
N GLY A 226 10.20 9.11 17.03
CA GLY A 226 10.96 7.98 17.55
C GLY A 226 10.11 6.77 17.94
N ILE A 227 10.76 5.61 17.90
CA ILE A 227 10.23 4.30 18.29
C ILE A 227 9.75 4.35 19.75
N GLY A 228 8.51 3.93 20.01
CA GLY A 228 7.95 3.89 21.37
C GLY A 228 7.57 5.25 21.95
N SER A 229 7.65 6.34 21.16
CA SER A 229 7.15 7.65 21.58
C SER A 229 5.64 7.61 21.88
N ALA A 230 5.16 8.51 22.74
CA ALA A 230 3.74 8.58 23.09
C ALA A 230 2.85 8.78 21.84
N THR A 231 3.30 9.60 20.88
CA THR A 231 2.63 9.80 19.59
C THR A 231 2.56 8.50 18.78
N ALA A 232 3.68 7.79 18.63
CA ALA A 232 3.71 6.55 17.87
C ALA A 232 2.82 5.47 18.50
N MET A 233 2.88 5.32 19.84
CA MET A 233 2.03 4.36 20.55
C MET A 233 0.54 4.72 20.46
N ALA A 234 0.18 6.01 20.42
CA ALA A 234 -1.19 6.44 20.20
C ALA A 234 -1.66 6.13 18.76
N SER A 235 -0.82 6.37 17.75
CA SER A 235 -1.13 6.04 16.36
C SER A 235 -1.28 4.52 16.13
N ILE A 236 -0.48 3.69 16.80
CA ILE A 236 -0.63 2.22 16.78
C ILE A 236 -2.02 1.82 17.26
N LYS A 237 -2.48 2.39 18.38
CA LYS A 237 -3.82 2.10 18.93
C LYS A 237 -4.92 2.47 17.95
N VAL A 238 -4.82 3.63 17.31
CA VAL A 238 -5.78 4.07 16.29
C VAL A 238 -5.82 3.10 15.10
N ALA A 239 -4.66 2.64 14.63
CA ALA A 239 -4.59 1.67 13.52
C ALA A 239 -5.20 0.32 13.93
N ASP A 240 -4.94 -0.16 15.15
CA ASP A 240 -5.55 -1.37 15.71
C ASP A 240 -7.08 -1.24 15.85
N GLU A 241 -7.57 -0.08 16.30
CA GLU A 241 -9.01 0.22 16.34
C GLU A 241 -9.63 0.12 14.94
N GLN A 242 -8.95 0.62 13.91
CA GLN A 242 -9.44 0.52 12.53
C GLN A 242 -9.51 -0.94 12.06
N PHE A 243 -8.52 -1.76 12.40
CA PHE A 243 -8.59 -3.20 12.16
C PHE A 243 -9.79 -3.84 12.89
N GLY A 244 -10.03 -3.47 14.15
CA GLY A 244 -11.21 -3.89 14.90
C GLY A 244 -12.53 -3.54 14.20
N ARG A 245 -12.61 -2.35 13.56
CA ARG A 245 -13.77 -1.96 12.74
C ARG A 245 -13.95 -2.87 11.52
N LEU A 246 -12.88 -3.26 10.84
CA LEU A 246 -12.96 -4.20 9.71
C LEU A 246 -13.56 -5.55 10.13
N ILE A 247 -13.05 -6.12 11.23
CA ILE A 247 -13.54 -7.39 11.78
C ILE A 247 -15.01 -7.28 12.19
N THR A 248 -15.35 -6.22 12.93
CA THR A 248 -16.72 -5.95 13.38
C THR A 248 -17.70 -5.84 12.20
N GLU A 249 -17.30 -5.17 11.12
CA GLU A 249 -18.15 -5.03 9.93
C GLU A 249 -18.33 -6.35 9.17
N LEU A 250 -17.29 -7.20 9.09
CA LEU A 250 -17.42 -8.54 8.52
C LEU A 250 -18.40 -9.39 9.34
N GLU A 251 -18.31 -9.37 10.66
CA GLU A 251 -19.21 -10.12 11.56
C GLU A 251 -20.65 -9.62 11.44
N LYS A 252 -20.89 -8.30 11.51
CA LYS A 252 -22.22 -7.71 11.36
C LYS A 252 -22.89 -8.06 10.04
N ARG A 253 -22.11 -8.18 8.96
CA ARG A 253 -22.61 -8.53 7.62
C ARG A 253 -22.71 -10.03 7.38
N GLY A 254 -22.31 -10.87 8.34
CA GLY A 254 -22.25 -12.32 8.18
C GLY A 254 -21.21 -12.79 7.15
N LEU A 255 -20.18 -11.99 6.89
CA LEU A 255 -19.15 -12.23 5.87
C LEU A 255 -17.88 -12.88 6.42
N THR A 256 -17.83 -13.22 7.71
CA THR A 256 -16.64 -13.79 8.36
C THR A 256 -16.13 -15.06 7.65
N ASN A 257 -17.02 -15.90 7.11
CA ASN A 257 -16.65 -17.13 6.39
C ASN A 257 -16.38 -16.91 4.89
N ASN A 258 -16.49 -15.67 4.40
CA ASN A 258 -16.26 -15.29 3.01
C ASN A 258 -14.96 -14.52 2.81
N PHE A 259 -14.18 -14.28 3.86
CA PHE A 259 -12.93 -13.53 3.78
C PHE A 259 -11.78 -14.27 4.49
N ASN A 260 -10.72 -14.54 3.74
CA ASN A 260 -9.40 -14.79 4.30
C ASN A 260 -8.80 -13.44 4.71
N ILE A 261 -8.22 -13.35 5.91
CA ILE A 261 -7.57 -12.14 6.40
C ILE A 261 -6.10 -12.44 6.68
N ILE A 262 -5.22 -11.68 6.04
CA ILE A 262 -3.77 -11.75 6.22
C ILE A 262 -3.32 -10.43 6.83
N ILE A 263 -2.56 -10.48 7.91
CA ILE A 263 -1.95 -9.29 8.53
C ILE A 263 -0.43 -9.37 8.30
N SER A 264 0.17 -8.28 7.83
CA SER A 264 1.62 -8.20 7.61
C SER A 264 2.16 -6.80 7.91
N ALA A 265 3.48 -6.71 7.97
CA ALA A 265 4.24 -5.48 7.89
C ALA A 265 5.22 -5.58 6.71
N ASP A 266 5.74 -4.45 6.27
CA ASP A 266 6.74 -4.35 5.21
C ASP A 266 8.17 -4.34 5.76
N HIS A 267 8.38 -3.76 6.94
CA HIS A 267 9.62 -3.84 7.71
C HIS A 267 9.39 -3.57 9.20
N GLY A 268 10.48 -3.62 9.98
CA GLY A 268 10.50 -3.19 11.37
C GLY A 268 11.23 -1.86 11.54
N PHE A 269 11.74 -1.62 12.76
CA PHE A 269 12.40 -0.39 13.14
C PHE A 269 13.62 -0.64 14.02
N VAL A 270 14.65 0.19 13.86
CA VAL A 270 15.82 0.25 14.74
C VAL A 270 16.17 1.70 15.05
N THR A 271 16.60 1.97 16.28
CA THR A 271 17.12 3.28 16.66
C THR A 271 18.53 3.45 16.11
N HIS A 272 18.77 4.55 15.41
CA HIS A 272 20.12 4.96 14.98
C HIS A 272 20.37 6.42 15.38
N ILE A 273 21.63 6.81 15.47
CA ILE A 273 22.06 8.19 15.73
C ILE A 273 22.97 8.62 14.60
N GLY A 274 22.75 9.85 14.11
CA GLY A 274 23.55 10.45 13.05
C GLY A 274 22.94 10.23 11.67
N ASN A 275 23.17 11.20 10.78
CA ASN A 275 22.86 11.11 9.36
C ASN A 275 24.10 11.61 8.62
N THR A 276 24.70 10.77 7.77
CA THR A 276 25.79 11.18 6.89
C THR A 276 25.32 11.05 5.46
N SER A 277 25.24 12.18 4.77
CA SER A 277 24.96 12.17 3.33
C SER A 277 26.17 11.65 2.58
N VAL A 278 26.04 10.50 1.93
CA VAL A 278 27.08 9.93 1.06
C VAL A 278 27.45 10.91 -0.04
N ALA A 279 26.48 11.62 -0.61
CA ALA A 279 26.74 12.64 -1.63
C ALA A 279 27.61 13.80 -1.10
N GLU A 280 27.34 14.28 0.13
CA GLU A 280 28.15 15.35 0.73
C GLU A 280 29.54 14.86 1.10
N PHE A 281 29.67 13.63 1.57
CA PHE A 281 30.98 12.99 1.79
C PHE A 281 31.79 12.92 0.48
N LEU A 282 31.20 12.43 -0.61
CA LEU A 282 31.88 12.32 -1.90
C LEU A 282 32.31 13.69 -2.45
N ILE A 283 31.47 14.72 -2.29
CA ILE A 283 31.82 16.10 -2.69
C ILE A 283 33.00 16.62 -1.88
N LYS A 284 32.98 16.42 -0.56
CA LYS A 284 34.05 16.84 0.34
C LYS A 284 35.39 16.19 0.00
N GLU A 285 35.38 14.92 -0.38
CA GLU A 285 36.58 14.16 -0.76
C GLU A 285 37.00 14.40 -2.23
N GLY A 286 36.30 15.26 -2.97
CA GLY A 286 36.59 15.55 -4.38
C GLY A 286 36.26 14.39 -5.34
N LEU A 287 35.48 13.40 -4.88
CA LEU A 287 35.03 12.24 -5.65
C LEU A 287 33.73 12.49 -6.42
N LYS A 288 33.03 13.58 -6.12
CA LYS A 288 31.88 14.10 -6.87
C LYS A 288 32.05 15.61 -7.02
N LYS A 289 31.83 16.14 -8.22
CA LYS A 289 32.04 17.58 -8.49
C LYS A 289 31.13 18.49 -7.66
N ASP A 290 29.82 18.28 -7.69
CA ASP A 290 28.83 19.04 -6.93
C ASP A 290 27.50 18.25 -6.81
N LYS A 291 26.48 18.79 -6.13
CA LYS A 291 25.21 18.06 -5.90
C LYS A 291 24.44 17.75 -7.19
N GLU A 292 24.63 18.53 -8.24
CA GLU A 292 23.86 18.45 -9.50
C GLU A 292 24.66 17.81 -10.65
N SER A 293 25.90 17.39 -10.38
CA SER A 293 26.80 16.82 -11.38
C SER A 293 26.41 15.39 -11.76
N GLU A 294 26.62 15.04 -13.04
CA GLU A 294 26.30 13.74 -13.63
C GLU A 294 27.43 12.70 -13.52
N ASP A 295 28.63 13.12 -13.09
CA ASP A 295 29.84 12.29 -12.93
C ASP A 295 29.63 11.15 -11.92
N VAL A 296 28.98 11.47 -10.80
CA VAL A 296 28.60 10.50 -9.77
C VAL A 296 27.19 10.80 -9.29
N VAL A 297 26.28 9.84 -9.47
CA VAL A 297 24.90 9.93 -8.96
C VAL A 297 24.74 8.98 -7.78
N VAL A 298 24.24 9.50 -6.66
CA VAL A 298 23.92 8.71 -5.47
C VAL A 298 22.42 8.47 -5.46
N ALA A 299 22.02 7.20 -5.50
CA ALA A 299 20.67 6.77 -5.14
C ALA A 299 20.77 5.88 -3.90
N GLU A 300 19.67 5.67 -3.20
CA GLU A 300 19.71 4.92 -1.94
C GLU A 300 20.34 3.53 -2.15
N GLY A 301 21.36 3.22 -1.35
CA GLY A 301 22.09 1.96 -1.42
C GLY A 301 22.99 1.77 -2.66
N ALA A 302 23.13 2.76 -3.55
CA ALA A 302 23.91 2.63 -4.78
C ALA A 302 24.63 3.94 -5.20
N ILE A 303 25.82 3.78 -5.77
CA ILE A 303 26.59 4.87 -6.40
C ILE A 303 26.76 4.52 -7.88
N TYR A 304 26.36 5.43 -8.76
CA TYR A 304 26.51 5.30 -10.20
C TYR A 304 27.63 6.24 -10.64
N VAL A 305 28.64 5.69 -11.32
CA VAL A 305 29.78 6.44 -11.86
C VAL A 305 29.67 6.41 -13.38
N GLN A 306 29.73 7.58 -14.01
CA GLN A 306 29.68 7.72 -15.47
C GLN A 306 31.07 7.85 -16.10
#